data_AF-A0A843S014-F1
#
_entry.id   AF-A0A843S014-F1
#
_cell.length_a   1.000
_cell.length_b   1.000
_cell.length_c   1.000
_cell.angle_alpha   90.00
_cell.angle_beta   90.00
_cell.angle_gamma   90.00
#
_symmetry.space_group_name_H-M   'P 1'
#
loop_
_entity.id
_entity.type
_entity.pdbx_description
1 polymer ?
#
loop_
_entity_poly.entity_id
_entity_poly.type
_entity_poly.pdbx_seq_one_letter_code
_entity_poly.pdbx_strand_id
1 'polypeptide(L)'
;MIERCLMRPRALLDLLNHCRSVAINLRHERIEESDFRKGVAAFSADLLAEIGLEIRDVLVEAENVLYEFIGSKERMPSSDVEAILSKVSGSEQERDAFLEILLWYGVLGLVRLDGEVTYIYSVSYDLHRLLAVRQRLKESGLVYAINPAFVAGLDVEV
;
A
#
# COMPACT_ATOMS: atom_id res chain seq x y z
N MET A 1 -7.87 -7.49 9.96
CA MET A 1 -8.16 -6.08 10.30
C MET A 1 -6.87 -5.30 10.53
N ILE A 2 -6.00 -5.75 11.42
CA ILE A 2 -4.71 -5.07 11.73
C ILE A 2 -3.82 -4.94 10.47
N GLU A 3 -3.78 -5.96 9.61
CA GLU A 3 -3.04 -5.89 8.34
C GLU A 3 -3.54 -4.80 7.38
N ARG A 4 -4.79 -4.34 7.54
CA ARG A 4 -5.40 -3.29 6.70
C ARG A 4 -5.15 -1.88 7.23
N CYS A 5 -4.32 -1.70 8.26
CA CYS A 5 -4.06 -0.39 8.86
C CYS A 5 -2.57 -0.02 8.90
N LEU A 6 -1.76 -0.56 7.98
CA LEU A 6 -0.31 -0.34 7.91
C LEU A 6 0.44 -0.68 9.22
N MET A 7 -0.15 -1.52 10.09
CA MET A 7 0.31 -1.75 11.46
C MET A 7 0.49 -0.44 12.27
N ARG A 8 -0.21 0.64 11.91
CA ARG A 8 -0.20 1.93 12.61
C ARG A 8 -1.40 2.02 13.57
N PRO A 9 -1.19 2.28 14.87
CA PRO A 9 -2.29 2.37 15.85
C PRO A 9 -3.38 3.39 15.47
N ARG A 10 -2.99 4.54 14.92
CA ARG A 10 -3.92 5.57 14.48
C ARG A 10 -4.82 5.09 13.33
N ALA A 11 -4.22 4.49 12.30
CA ALA A 11 -4.95 3.93 11.17
C ALA A 11 -5.95 2.85 11.59
N LEU A 12 -5.66 2.07 12.65
CA LEU A 12 -6.62 1.11 13.20
C LEU A 12 -7.85 1.82 13.78
N LEU A 13 -7.65 2.91 14.52
CA LEU A 13 -8.74 3.71 15.07
C LEU A 13 -9.56 4.37 13.96
N ASP A 14 -8.89 4.89 12.93
CA ASP A 14 -9.56 5.51 11.79
C ASP A 14 -10.41 4.49 11.03
N LEU A 15 -9.89 3.29 10.75
CA LEU A 15 -10.65 2.20 10.16
C LEU A 15 -11.89 1.83 10.99
N LEU A 16 -11.74 1.73 12.33
CA LEU A 16 -12.88 1.47 13.21
C LEU A 16 -13.91 2.60 13.19
N ASN A 17 -13.46 3.86 13.10
CA ASN A 17 -14.34 5.02 12.97
C ASN A 17 -15.13 5.00 11.65
N HIS A 18 -14.50 4.60 10.54
CA HIS A 18 -15.21 4.41 9.26
C HIS A 18 -16.30 3.33 9.38
N CYS A 19 -15.96 2.15 9.90
CA CYS A 19 -16.91 1.06 10.09
C CYS A 19 -18.09 1.49 10.99
N ARG A 20 -17.80 2.20 12.09
CA ARG A 20 -18.81 2.73 13.00
C ARG A 20 -19.70 3.79 12.32
N SER A 21 -19.11 4.69 11.54
CA SER A 21 -19.85 5.73 10.81
C SER A 21 -20.86 5.11 9.84
N VAL A 22 -20.45 4.08 9.09
CA VAL A 22 -21.35 3.35 8.19
C VAL A 22 -22.52 2.72 8.95
N ALA A 23 -22.24 2.00 10.05
CA ALA A 23 -23.27 1.37 10.87
C ALA A 23 -24.29 2.39 11.42
N ILE A 24 -23.82 3.54 11.92
CA ILE A 24 -24.69 4.63 12.41
C ILE A 24 -25.57 5.18 11.28
N ASN A 25 -24.98 5.43 10.11
CA ASN A 25 -25.70 5.98 8.95
C ASN A 25 -26.78 5.02 8.43
N LEU A 26 -26.54 3.70 8.53
CA LEU A 26 -27.50 2.66 8.17
C LEU A 26 -28.42 2.24 9.33
N ARG A 27 -28.29 2.89 10.50
CA ARG A 27 -29.07 2.63 11.72
C ARG A 27 -28.94 1.21 12.26
N HIS A 28 -27.78 0.58 12.06
CA HIS A 28 -27.49 -0.70 12.69
C HIS A 28 -27.12 -0.49 14.17
N GLU A 29 -27.60 -1.38 15.05
CA GLU A 29 -27.32 -1.32 16.49
C GLU A 29 -25.87 -1.71 16.84
N ARG A 30 -25.20 -2.39 15.91
CA ARG A 30 -23.80 -2.83 15.98
C ARG A 30 -23.19 -2.84 14.59
N ILE A 31 -21.86 -2.82 14.50
CA ILE A 31 -21.16 -2.97 13.22
C ILE A 31 -21.43 -4.38 12.68
N GLU A 32 -22.03 -4.44 11.50
CA GLU A 32 -22.24 -5.66 10.75
C GLU A 32 -21.12 -5.87 9.71
N GLU A 33 -21.06 -7.07 9.13
CA GLU A 33 -20.06 -7.38 8.09
C GLU A 33 -20.18 -6.46 6.88
N SER A 34 -21.40 -6.06 6.52
CA SER A 34 -21.66 -5.13 5.41
C SER A 34 -21.10 -3.73 5.69
N ASP A 35 -21.18 -3.26 6.94
CA ASP A 35 -20.60 -1.99 7.38
C ASP A 35 -19.08 -2.06 7.37
N PHE A 36 -18.53 -3.19 7.80
CA PHE A 36 -17.09 -3.42 7.79
C PHE A 36 -16.52 -3.35 6.38
N ARG A 37 -17.14 -4.02 5.39
CA ARG A 37 -16.67 -3.98 4.00
C ARG A 37 -16.72 -2.56 3.43
N LYS A 38 -17.81 -1.83 3.66
CA LYS A 38 -17.96 -0.43 3.24
C LYS A 38 -16.98 0.50 3.96
N GLY A 39 -16.78 0.28 5.26
CA GLY A 39 -15.86 1.04 6.10
C GLY A 39 -14.40 0.84 5.68
N VAL A 40 -14.00 -0.40 5.37
CA VAL A 40 -12.68 -0.71 4.81
C VAL A 40 -12.47 -0.02 3.46
N ALA A 41 -13.47 -0.04 2.57
CA ALA A 41 -13.36 0.64 1.27
C ALA A 41 -13.20 2.15 1.44
N ALA A 42 -14.01 2.78 2.30
CA ALA A 42 -13.91 4.21 2.60
C ALA A 42 -12.55 4.56 3.24
N PHE A 43 -12.12 3.80 4.24
CA PHE A 43 -10.82 3.98 4.90
C PHE A 43 -9.67 3.83 3.91
N SER A 44 -9.73 2.84 3.01
CA SER A 44 -8.68 2.58 2.01
C SER A 44 -8.56 3.73 1.01
N ALA A 45 -9.68 4.30 0.57
CA ALA A 45 -9.71 5.48 -0.30
C ALA A 45 -9.15 6.74 0.39
N ASP A 46 -9.52 6.97 1.65
CA ASP A 46 -9.01 8.11 2.42
C ASP A 46 -7.50 7.96 2.69
N LEU A 47 -7.06 6.76 3.07
CA LEU A 47 -5.64 6.46 3.27
C LEU A 47 -4.83 6.65 1.98
N LEU A 48 -5.37 6.22 0.84
CA LEU A 48 -4.75 6.41 -0.47
C LEU A 48 -4.55 7.90 -0.78
N ALA A 49 -5.57 8.72 -0.51
CA ALA A 49 -5.50 10.16 -0.69
C ALA A 49 -4.47 10.80 0.26
N GLU A 50 -4.50 10.47 1.55
CA GLU A 50 -3.56 10.99 2.55
C GLU A 50 -2.10 10.67 2.19
N ILE A 51 -1.79 9.40 1.90
CA ILE A 51 -0.44 8.99 1.51
C ILE A 51 -0.02 9.63 0.18
N GLY A 52 -0.96 9.82 -0.76
CA GLY A 52 -0.68 10.54 -1.99
C GLY A 52 -0.24 11.99 -1.76
N LEU A 53 -0.89 12.68 -0.81
CA LEU A 53 -0.49 14.03 -0.40
C LEU A 53 0.89 14.02 0.29
N GLU A 54 1.13 13.09 1.21
CA GLU A 54 2.43 12.94 1.90
C GLU A 54 3.58 12.62 0.94
N ILE A 55 3.34 11.80 -0.09
CA ILE A 55 4.33 11.52 -1.14
C ILE A 55 4.64 12.78 -1.93
N ARG A 56 3.62 13.52 -2.39
CA ARG A 56 3.80 14.73 -3.20
C ARG A 56 4.58 15.81 -2.44
N ASP A 57 4.39 15.92 -1.12
CA ASP A 57 5.11 16.90 -0.30
C ASP A 57 6.62 16.58 -0.18
N VAL A 58 7.01 15.33 -0.38
CA VAL A 58 8.42 14.88 -0.34
C VAL A 58 9.03 14.78 -1.74
N LEU A 59 8.25 14.32 -2.72
CA LEU A 59 8.67 14.06 -4.08
C LEU A 59 7.54 14.44 -5.03
N VAL A 60 7.56 15.68 -5.51
CA VAL A 60 6.49 16.28 -6.33
C VAL A 60 6.27 15.50 -7.62
N GLU A 61 7.35 14.98 -8.20
CA GLU A 61 7.34 14.20 -9.44
C GLU A 61 6.61 12.85 -9.29
N ALA A 62 6.45 12.37 -8.05
CA ALA A 62 5.67 11.17 -7.73
C ALA A 62 4.17 11.46 -7.53
N GLU A 63 3.70 12.66 -7.87
CA GLU A 63 2.29 12.99 -7.82
C GLU A 63 1.49 11.95 -8.61
N ASN A 64 0.42 11.43 -8.00
CA ASN A 64 -0.46 10.41 -8.57
C ASN A 64 0.18 9.03 -8.84
N VAL A 65 1.44 8.78 -8.45
CA VAL A 65 2.11 7.47 -8.67
C VAL A 65 1.30 6.29 -8.11
N LEU A 66 0.55 6.50 -7.03
CA LEU A 66 -0.29 5.46 -6.42
C LEU A 66 -1.43 5.03 -7.35
N TYR A 67 -2.03 5.95 -8.10
CA TYR A 67 -3.17 5.65 -8.96
C TYR A 67 -2.79 4.83 -10.19
N GLU A 68 -1.51 4.79 -10.56
CA GLU A 68 -1.02 3.90 -11.63
C GLU A 68 -1.10 2.41 -11.27
N PHE A 69 -1.31 2.09 -9.99
CA PHE A 69 -1.54 0.73 -9.50
C PHE A 69 -3.02 0.33 -9.50
N ILE A 70 -3.94 1.19 -9.97
CA ILE A 70 -5.37 0.83 -10.04
C ILE A 70 -5.55 -0.40 -10.94
N GLY A 71 -6.27 -1.41 -10.44
CA GLY A 71 -6.55 -2.65 -11.18
C GLY A 71 -5.33 -3.56 -11.37
N SER A 72 -4.22 -3.28 -10.68
CA SER A 72 -3.06 -4.17 -10.69
C SER A 72 -3.28 -5.41 -9.82
N LYS A 73 -2.43 -6.43 -9.99
CA LYS A 73 -2.45 -7.63 -9.15
C LYS A 73 -1.89 -7.32 -7.77
N GLU A 74 -2.41 -7.97 -6.73
CA GLU A 74 -1.88 -7.80 -5.37
C GLU A 74 -0.38 -8.14 -5.30
N ARG A 75 0.04 -9.19 -6.01
CA ARG A 75 1.44 -9.63 -6.10
C ARG A 75 1.94 -9.50 -7.53
N MET A 76 3.06 -8.79 -7.69
CA MET A 76 3.61 -8.43 -9.00
C MET A 76 5.12 -8.71 -9.07
N PRO A 77 5.63 -9.34 -10.14
CA PRO A 77 7.06 -9.40 -10.38
C PRO A 77 7.64 -8.00 -10.57
N SER A 78 8.95 -7.84 -10.35
CA SER A 78 9.66 -6.56 -10.53
C SER A 78 9.37 -5.92 -11.89
N SER A 79 9.30 -6.72 -12.96
CA SER A 79 9.01 -6.25 -14.32
C SER A 79 7.67 -5.52 -14.45
N ASP A 80 6.64 -5.98 -13.73
CA ASP A 80 5.30 -5.39 -13.81
C ASP A 80 5.27 -4.04 -13.06
N VAL A 81 5.95 -3.97 -11.90
CA VAL A 81 6.13 -2.72 -11.15
C VAL A 81 6.95 -1.72 -11.95
N GLU A 82 8.05 -2.16 -12.58
CA GLU A 82 8.87 -1.32 -13.46
C GLU A 82 8.06 -0.79 -14.65
N ALA A 83 7.21 -1.62 -15.26
CA ALA A 83 6.32 -1.20 -16.33
C ALA A 83 5.31 -0.14 -15.86
N ILE A 84 4.74 -0.29 -14.66
CA ILE A 84 3.87 0.73 -14.04
C ILE A 84 4.63 2.04 -13.84
N LEU A 85 5.80 2.00 -13.19
CA LEU A 85 6.58 3.21 -12.90
C LEU A 85 7.10 3.90 -14.17
N SER A 86 7.32 3.15 -15.25
CA SER A 86 7.74 3.71 -16.54
C SER A 86 6.70 4.61 -17.22
N LYS A 87 5.42 4.47 -16.85
CA LYS A 87 4.34 5.38 -17.32
C LYS A 87 4.43 6.76 -16.70
N VAL A 88 4.98 6.86 -15.48
CA VAL A 88 5.14 8.11 -14.74
C VAL A 88 6.43 8.81 -15.12
N SER A 89 7.53 8.05 -15.24
CA SER A 89 8.83 8.61 -15.61
C SER A 89 9.67 7.69 -16.51
N GLY A 90 10.29 8.32 -17.51
CA GLY A 90 11.32 7.72 -18.36
C GLY A 90 12.72 7.64 -17.71
N SER A 91 12.97 8.38 -16.62
CA SER A 91 14.25 8.37 -15.90
C SER A 91 14.34 7.18 -14.95
N GLU A 92 15.39 6.38 -15.07
CA GLU A 92 15.65 5.26 -14.16
C GLU A 92 15.84 5.72 -12.71
N GLN A 93 16.52 6.86 -12.52
CA GLN A 93 16.79 7.44 -11.20
C GLN A 93 15.50 7.87 -10.50
N GLU A 94 14.55 8.44 -11.25
CA GLU A 94 13.24 8.84 -10.71
C GLU A 94 12.38 7.60 -10.39
N ARG A 95 12.39 6.58 -11.26
CA ARG A 95 11.68 5.32 -10.97
C ARG A 95 12.22 4.63 -9.72
N ASP A 96 13.54 4.65 -9.50
CA ASP A 96 14.14 4.12 -8.27
C ASP A 96 13.69 4.93 -7.04
N ALA A 97 13.64 6.25 -7.13
CA ALA A 97 13.13 7.11 -6.07
C ALA A 97 11.63 6.84 -5.77
N PHE A 98 10.81 6.65 -6.81
CA PHE A 98 9.40 6.29 -6.68
C PHE A 98 9.25 4.92 -5.99
N LEU A 99 10.05 3.94 -6.39
CA LEU A 99 10.02 2.64 -5.77
C LEU A 99 10.40 2.71 -4.29
N GLU A 100 11.43 3.48 -3.94
CA GLU A 100 11.85 3.67 -2.56
C GLU A 100 10.80 4.40 -1.72
N ILE A 101 10.13 5.43 -2.26
CA ILE A 101 9.06 6.13 -1.54
C ILE A 101 7.85 5.21 -1.30
N LEU A 102 7.49 4.36 -2.27
CA LEU A 102 6.41 3.38 -2.13
C LEU A 102 6.72 2.31 -1.08
N LEU A 103 7.99 1.87 -1.00
CA LEU A 103 8.45 0.98 0.06
C LEU A 103 8.45 1.68 1.43
N TRP A 104 8.90 2.93 1.48
CA TRP A 104 8.98 3.73 2.71
C TRP A 104 7.61 3.98 3.35
N TYR A 105 6.61 4.36 2.55
CA TYR A 105 5.25 4.53 3.04
C TYR A 105 4.50 3.21 3.29
N GLY A 106 5.12 2.08 2.93
CA GLY A 106 4.55 0.75 3.12
C GLY A 106 3.41 0.42 2.16
N VAL A 107 3.34 1.13 1.02
CA VAL A 107 2.42 0.84 -0.10
C VAL A 107 2.82 -0.47 -0.74
N LEU A 108 4.11 -0.65 -0.99
CA LEU A 108 4.70 -1.89 -1.46
C LEU A 108 5.46 -2.62 -0.34
N GLY A 109 5.39 -3.94 -0.37
CA GLY A 109 6.19 -4.86 0.41
C GLY A 109 6.94 -5.84 -0.49
N LEU A 110 7.82 -6.62 0.11
CA LEU A 110 8.66 -7.59 -0.58
C LEU A 110 8.21 -9.00 -0.22
N VAL A 111 7.85 -9.81 -1.22
CA VAL A 111 7.49 -11.22 -1.02
C VAL A 111 8.76 -12.04 -0.81
N ARG A 112 8.81 -12.77 0.30
CA ARG A 112 9.90 -13.67 0.68
C ARG A 112 9.75 -15.03 0.03
N LEU A 113 10.81 -15.84 0.11
CA LEU A 113 10.82 -17.20 -0.43
C LEU A 113 9.82 -18.15 0.24
N ASP A 114 9.43 -17.86 1.49
CA ASP A 114 8.39 -18.57 2.24
C ASP A 114 6.98 -18.05 1.94
N GLY A 115 6.84 -17.04 1.07
CA GLY A 115 5.56 -16.43 0.68
C GLY A 115 5.10 -15.27 1.56
N GLU A 116 5.74 -15.06 2.72
CA GLU A 116 5.45 -13.95 3.62
C GLU A 116 5.85 -12.61 3.01
N VAL A 117 5.17 -11.54 3.41
CA VAL A 117 5.46 -10.19 2.90
C VAL A 117 6.16 -9.36 3.98
N THR A 118 7.33 -8.81 3.63
CA THR A 118 8.02 -7.83 4.46
C THR A 118 7.69 -6.42 4.00
N TYR A 119 7.00 -5.65 4.84
CA TYR A 119 6.79 -4.22 4.67
C TYR A 119 7.76 -3.43 5.56
N ILE A 120 7.78 -2.11 5.42
CA ILE A 120 8.65 -1.20 6.18
C ILE A 120 8.49 -1.33 7.71
N TYR A 121 7.26 -1.55 8.18
CA TYR A 121 6.98 -1.76 9.60
C TYR A 121 7.49 -3.11 10.12
N SER A 122 7.64 -4.12 9.25
CA SER A 122 8.24 -5.41 9.61
C SER A 122 9.73 -5.30 9.95
N VAL A 123 10.38 -4.22 9.51
CA VAL A 123 11.80 -3.92 9.78
C VAL A 123 11.97 -2.66 10.64
N SER A 124 10.99 -2.35 11.48
CA SER A 124 11.02 -1.21 12.41
C SER A 124 11.26 0.15 11.73
N TYR A 125 10.73 0.32 10.51
CA TYR A 125 10.91 1.52 9.71
C TYR A 125 12.37 1.84 9.35
N ASP A 126 13.22 0.81 9.28
CA ASP A 126 14.57 0.92 8.75
C ASP A 126 14.56 0.60 7.25
N LEU A 127 14.54 1.64 6.41
CA LEU A 127 14.52 1.49 4.95
C LEU A 127 15.76 0.74 4.44
N HIS A 128 16.94 0.96 5.04
CA HIS A 128 18.17 0.28 4.64
C HIS A 128 18.05 -1.24 4.81
N ARG A 129 17.40 -1.71 5.87
CA ARG A 129 17.11 -3.14 6.04
C ARG A 129 16.18 -3.67 4.96
N LEU A 130 15.12 -2.92 4.62
CA LEU A 130 14.18 -3.34 3.57
C LEU A 130 14.87 -3.40 2.20
N LEU A 131 15.73 -2.42 1.88
CA LEU A 131 16.51 -2.41 0.64
C LEU A 131 17.55 -3.53 0.58
N ALA A 132 18.17 -3.87 1.71
CA ALA A 132 19.08 -5.03 1.78
C ALA A 132 18.34 -6.35 1.51
N VAL A 133 17.09 -6.47 1.98
CA VAL A 133 16.20 -7.58 1.64
C VAL A 133 15.88 -7.59 0.16
N ARG A 134 15.48 -6.45 -0.41
CA ARG A 134 15.18 -6.29 -1.84
C ARG A 134 16.34 -6.80 -2.69
N GLN A 135 17.56 -6.39 -2.34
CA GLN A 135 18.77 -6.78 -3.09
C GLN A 135 19.00 -8.29 -3.09
N ARG A 136 18.77 -8.97 -1.96
CA ARG A 136 18.88 -10.44 -1.88
C ARG A 136 17.83 -11.16 -2.70
N LEU A 137 16.61 -10.60 -2.78
CA LEU A 137 15.50 -11.19 -3.53
C LEU A 137 15.63 -11.00 -5.04
N LYS A 138 16.36 -9.98 -5.52
CA LYS A 138 16.60 -9.77 -6.97
C LYS A 138 17.16 -11.00 -7.67
N GLU A 139 18.04 -11.76 -7.01
CA GLU A 139 18.64 -12.97 -7.56
C GLU A 139 17.68 -14.16 -7.64
N SER A 140 16.56 -14.13 -6.90
CA SER A 140 15.61 -15.24 -6.78
C SER A 140 14.25 -14.98 -7.44
N GLY A 141 14.12 -13.89 -8.19
CA GLY A 141 12.84 -13.46 -8.77
C GLY A 141 12.05 -12.57 -7.81
N LEU A 142 12.46 -11.31 -7.72
CA LEU A 142 11.83 -10.31 -6.86
C LEU A 142 10.35 -10.11 -7.21
N VAL A 143 9.49 -10.30 -6.20
CA VAL A 143 8.05 -10.04 -6.28
C VAL A 143 7.69 -9.02 -5.21
N TYR A 144 6.93 -8.00 -5.62
CA TYR A 144 6.33 -7.01 -4.75
C TYR A 144 4.91 -7.40 -4.39
N ALA A 145 4.43 -6.92 -3.26
CA ALA A 145 3.02 -7.03 -2.88
C ALA A 145 2.46 -5.68 -2.47
N ILE A 146 1.28 -5.33 -2.97
CA ILE A 146 0.53 -4.17 -2.51
C ILE A 146 0.04 -4.45 -1.09
N ASN A 147 0.12 -3.44 -0.22
CA ASN A 147 -0.35 -3.57 1.15
C ASN A 147 -1.88 -3.73 1.21
N PRO A 148 -2.43 -4.67 2.01
CA PRO A 148 -3.86 -4.89 2.17
C PRO A 148 -4.68 -3.64 2.55
N ALA A 149 -4.03 -2.60 3.10
CA ALA A 149 -4.62 -1.31 3.39
C ALA A 149 -5.04 -0.52 2.13
N PHE A 150 -4.42 -0.77 0.97
CA PHE A 150 -4.71 -0.06 -0.29
C PHE A 150 -5.52 -0.89 -1.29
N VAL A 151 -5.71 -2.19 -1.05
CA VAL A 151 -6.38 -3.10 -1.99
C VAL A 151 -7.75 -2.60 -2.44
N ALA A 152 -8.56 -2.06 -1.51
CA ALA A 152 -9.89 -1.58 -1.85
C ALA A 152 -9.87 -0.20 -2.52
N GLY A 153 -8.96 0.70 -2.13
CA GLY A 153 -8.83 2.03 -2.72
C GLY A 153 -8.20 2.03 -4.12
N LEU A 154 -7.43 1.00 -4.45
CA LEU A 154 -6.78 0.80 -5.75
C LEU A 154 -7.49 -0.24 -6.62
N ASP A 155 -8.65 -0.77 -6.22
CA ASP A 155 -9.37 -1.82 -6.96
C ASP A 155 -8.45 -2.99 -7.38
N VAL A 156 -7.58 -3.44 -6.48
CA VAL A 156 -6.56 -4.47 -6.75
C VAL A 156 -7.23 -5.82 -7.01
N GLU A 157 -6.72 -6.54 -8.01
CA GLU A 157 -7.13 -7.91 -8.32
C GLU A 157 -6.50 -8.89 -7.30
N VAL A 158 -7.35 -9.54 -6.50
CA VAL A 158 -6.98 -10.50 -5.42
C VAL A 158 -7.19 -11.94 -5.87
#